data_AF-A0A1Y4I8N6-F1
#
_entry.id   AF-A0A1Y4I8N6-F1
#
_cell.length_a   1.000
_cell.length_b   1.000
_cell.length_c   1.000
_cell.angle_alpha   90.00
_cell.angle_beta   90.00
_cell.angle_gamma   90.00
#
_symmetry.space_group_name_H-M   'P 1'
#
loop_
_entity.id
_entity.type
_entity.pdbx_description
1 polymer ?
#
loop_
_entity_poly.entity_id
_entity_poly.type
_entity_poly.pdbx_seq_one_letter_code
_entity_poly.pdbx_strand_id
1 'polypeptide(L)'
;MIRFFRRKDIPEPLSPDQADALLGKIMTDLELERPPRPGKKTYYHIVRRRYLVKRAAAAACILLLLACFGPGTVVPVAVSQVSAAPSSDSASVQISFQLGSVIPVREVTAEINDHALTVESDGYQQYTVTVEENGYLLLDVCSITGIHTSHGMEISGIDTRAPEVTSHRQEGNQILIYLTDGDGVGIDFPSITAYDESTSVSIPPVWYDEASGCVAFARPSSRILITVPDYNDNRLILSLAPMTGNDND
;
A
#
# COMPACT_ATOMS: atom_id res chain seq x y z
N MET A 1 40.51 41.93 46.15
CA MET A 1 39.50 42.55 45.27
C MET A 1 38.50 41.47 44.91
N ILE A 2 37.26 41.54 45.41
CA ILE A 2 35.99 41.08 44.79
C ILE A 2 34.87 41.59 45.72
N ARG A 3 33.92 42.31 45.13
CA ARG A 3 32.77 42.99 45.77
C ARG A 3 31.54 42.07 45.78
N PHE A 4 30.75 42.22 46.84
CA PHE A 4 29.28 42.12 46.96
C PHE A 4 28.45 41.48 45.84
N PHE A 5 27.62 40.50 46.24
CA PHE A 5 26.20 40.49 45.88
C PHE A 5 25.35 40.37 47.15
N ARG A 6 24.64 41.44 47.48
CA ARG A 6 23.68 41.55 48.58
C ARG A 6 22.44 40.76 48.19
N ARG A 7 22.14 39.65 48.88
CA ARG A 7 20.83 38.98 48.78
C ARG A 7 19.78 39.99 49.27
N LYS A 8 18.85 40.36 48.40
CA LYS A 8 17.68 41.18 48.74
C LYS A 8 16.82 40.32 49.68
N ASP A 9 16.49 40.87 50.85
CA ASP A 9 15.77 40.18 51.92
C ASP A 9 14.52 39.48 51.38
N ILE A 10 14.49 38.15 51.48
CA ILE A 10 13.28 37.36 51.28
C ILE A 10 12.47 37.56 52.58
N PRO A 11 11.27 38.16 52.55
CA PRO A 11 10.50 38.37 53.76
C PRO A 11 10.25 37.03 54.44
N GLU A 12 10.53 36.99 55.74
CA GLU A 12 10.35 35.82 56.58
C GLU A 12 8.92 35.30 56.41
N PRO A 13 8.72 33.97 56.22
CA PRO A 13 7.38 33.42 56.02
C PRO A 13 6.52 33.79 57.23
N LEU A 14 5.43 34.52 56.97
CA LEU A 14 4.50 34.98 58.00
C LEU A 14 4.07 33.80 58.85
N SER A 15 4.12 33.98 60.18
CA SER A 15 3.58 32.97 61.08
C SER A 15 2.08 32.79 60.82
N PRO A 16 1.49 31.62 61.12
CA PRO A 16 0.07 31.38 60.92
C PRO A 16 -0.82 32.47 61.54
N ASP A 17 -0.41 32.98 62.70
CA ASP A 17 -1.13 34.03 63.43
C ASP A 17 -0.98 35.40 62.75
N GLN A 18 0.21 35.71 62.21
CA GLN A 18 0.44 36.94 61.45
C GLN A 18 -0.32 36.94 60.12
N ALA A 19 -0.37 35.79 59.43
CA ALA A 19 -1.14 35.62 58.21
C ALA A 19 -2.65 35.75 58.47
N ASP A 20 -3.16 35.18 59.56
CA ASP A 20 -4.57 35.30 59.95
C ASP A 20 -4.94 36.75 60.35
N ALA A 21 -4.03 37.49 60.98
CA ALA A 21 -4.23 38.91 61.30
C ALA A 21 -4.23 39.80 60.04
N LEU A 22 -3.30 39.58 59.12
CA LEU A 22 -3.25 40.29 57.83
C LEU A 22 -4.49 40.02 56.98
N LEU A 23 -4.90 38.75 56.90
CA LEU A 23 -6.13 38.36 56.20
C LEU A 23 -7.36 39.00 56.83
N GLY A 24 -7.45 39.03 58.17
CA GLY A 24 -8.53 39.72 58.87
C GLY A 24 -8.60 41.20 58.50
N LYS A 25 -7.44 41.87 58.40
CA LYS A 25 -7.36 43.29 58.03
C LYS A 25 -7.82 43.53 56.59
N ILE A 26 -7.35 42.71 55.65
CA ILE A 26 -7.72 42.79 54.23
C ILE A 26 -9.23 42.51 54.03
N MET A 27 -9.79 41.53 54.75
CA MET A 27 -11.22 41.23 54.67
C MET A 27 -12.09 42.35 55.23
N THR A 28 -11.62 43.03 56.27
CA THR A 28 -12.31 44.18 56.87
C THR A 28 -12.28 45.38 55.93
N ASP A 29 -11.13 45.66 55.30
CA ASP A 29 -10.98 46.77 54.34
C ASP A 29 -11.81 46.58 53.05
N LEU A 30 -12.15 45.33 52.71
CA LEU A 30 -12.89 44.97 51.50
C LEU A 30 -14.37 44.63 51.77
N GLU A 31 -14.87 44.80 52.99
CA GLU A 31 -16.24 44.44 53.42
C GLU A 31 -16.66 43.00 53.06
N LEU A 32 -15.72 42.06 53.04
CA LEU A 32 -15.97 40.67 52.64
C LEU A 32 -16.39 39.83 53.85
N GLU A 33 -17.52 39.14 53.74
CA GLU A 33 -17.92 38.11 54.72
C GLU A 33 -16.94 36.94 54.73
N ARG A 34 -16.59 36.45 55.93
CA ARG A 34 -15.69 35.31 56.08
C ARG A 34 -16.39 34.05 55.57
N PRO A 35 -15.85 33.34 54.56
CA PRO A 35 -16.44 32.06 54.17
C PRO A 35 -16.34 31.11 55.37
N PRO A 36 -17.39 30.30 55.65
CA PRO A 36 -17.37 29.39 56.77
C PRO A 36 -16.19 28.43 56.61
N ARG A 37 -15.24 28.47 57.57
CA ARG A 37 -14.11 27.53 57.58
C ARG A 37 -14.70 26.13 57.68
N PRO A 38 -14.52 25.24 56.69
CA PRO A 38 -15.02 23.88 56.79
C PRO A 38 -14.38 23.24 58.01
N GLY A 39 -15.20 22.72 58.94
CA GLY A 39 -14.68 22.05 60.13
C GLY A 39 -13.66 20.98 59.74
N LYS A 40 -12.67 20.71 60.61
CA LYS A 40 -11.56 19.76 60.33
C LYS A 40 -12.06 18.42 59.76
N LYS A 41 -13.25 17.97 60.19
CA LYS A 41 -13.95 16.79 59.66
C LYS A 41 -14.35 16.95 58.18
N THR A 42 -15.01 18.05 57.81
CA THR A 42 -15.44 18.36 56.44
C THR A 42 -14.24 18.49 55.50
N TYR A 43 -13.16 19.16 55.92
CA TYR A 43 -11.91 19.23 55.15
C TYR A 43 -11.32 17.83 54.90
N TYR A 44 -11.25 17.00 55.94
CA TYR A 44 -10.76 15.62 55.85
C TYR A 44 -11.58 14.78 54.88
N HIS A 45 -12.91 14.91 54.88
CA HIS A 45 -13.78 14.19 53.94
C HIS A 45 -13.55 14.63 52.48
N ILE A 46 -13.35 15.92 52.21
CA ILE A 46 -13.11 16.42 50.85
C ILE A 46 -11.76 15.92 50.31
N VAL A 47 -10.70 16.01 51.11
CA VAL A 47 -9.36 15.55 50.72
C VAL A 47 -9.36 14.02 50.51
N ARG A 48 -9.99 13.27 51.41
CA ARG A 48 -10.10 11.80 51.30
C ARG A 48 -10.90 11.39 50.05
N ARG A 49 -11.99 12.10 49.72
CA ARG A 49 -12.78 11.83 48.51
C ARG A 49 -11.97 12.07 47.24
N ARG A 50 -11.22 13.18 47.16
CA ARG A 50 -10.33 13.47 46.02
C ARG A 50 -9.23 12.41 45.88
N TYR A 51 -8.66 11.95 46.99
CA TYR A 51 -7.66 10.90 46.99
C TYR A 51 -8.23 9.55 46.52
N LEU A 52 -9.41 9.18 46.99
CA LEU A 52 -10.13 7.97 46.56
C LEU A 52 -10.48 8.02 45.07
N VAL A 53 -10.98 9.16 44.57
CA VAL A 53 -11.29 9.33 43.14
C VAL A 53 -10.02 9.20 42.29
N LYS A 54 -8.91 9.84 42.70
CA LYS A 54 -7.62 9.72 41.98
C LYS A 54 -7.12 8.27 41.96
N ARG A 55 -7.23 7.54 43.08
CA ARG A 55 -6.85 6.12 43.15
C ARG A 55 -7.76 5.22 42.33
N ALA A 56 -9.06 5.47 42.36
CA ALA A 56 -10.02 4.74 41.54
C ALA A 56 -9.77 4.96 40.04
N ALA A 57 -9.51 6.20 39.62
CA ALA A 57 -9.15 6.52 38.24
C ALA A 57 -7.84 5.86 37.83
N ALA A 58 -6.79 5.94 38.67
CA ALA A 58 -5.52 5.27 38.39
C ALA A 58 -5.67 3.74 38.30
N ALA A 59 -6.45 3.13 39.20
CA ALA A 59 -6.73 1.69 39.16
C ALA A 59 -7.52 1.29 37.91
N ALA A 60 -8.48 2.11 37.48
CA ALA A 60 -9.23 1.88 36.23
C ALA A 60 -8.30 1.96 35.01
N CYS A 61 -7.39 2.93 34.95
CA CYS A 61 -6.40 3.00 33.88
C CYS A 61 -5.47 1.78 33.88
N ILE A 62 -5.02 1.33 35.05
CA ILE A 62 -4.17 0.13 35.17
C ILE A 62 -4.94 -1.13 34.72
N LEU A 63 -6.22 -1.27 35.09
CA LEU A 63 -7.06 -2.38 34.66
C LEU A 63 -7.31 -2.36 33.14
N LEU A 64 -7.52 -1.17 32.55
CA LEU A 64 -7.63 -1.01 31.10
C LEU A 64 -6.34 -1.40 30.39
N LEU A 65 -5.18 -0.97 30.91
CA LEU A 65 -3.88 -1.37 30.38
C LEU A 65 -3.66 -2.88 30.53
N LEU A 66 -4.02 -3.49 31.66
CA LEU A 66 -3.94 -4.93 31.86
C LEU A 66 -4.94 -5.71 30.99
N ALA A 67 -6.08 -5.14 30.63
CA ALA A 67 -7.03 -5.77 29.72
C ALA A 67 -6.58 -5.66 28.25
N CYS A 68 -6.00 -4.53 27.84
CA CYS A 68 -5.49 -4.33 26.49
C CYS A 68 -4.13 -5.01 26.24
N PHE A 69 -3.27 -5.08 27.27
CA PHE A 69 -1.91 -5.61 27.20
C PHE A 69 -1.71 -6.86 28.07
N GLY A 70 -2.79 -7.45 28.56
CA GLY A 70 -2.74 -8.69 29.33
C GLY A 70 -2.22 -9.84 28.47
N PRO A 71 -1.35 -10.71 29.00
CA PRO A 71 -0.95 -11.91 28.28
C PRO A 71 -2.19 -12.76 27.98
N GLY A 72 -2.53 -12.93 26.69
CA GLY A 72 -3.61 -13.80 26.23
C GLY A 72 -4.77 -13.11 25.50
N THR A 73 -4.82 -11.78 25.37
CA THR A 73 -5.76 -11.13 24.45
C THR A 73 -5.25 -11.23 23.01
N VAL A 74 -5.66 -12.29 22.32
CA VAL A 74 -5.36 -12.50 20.90
C VAL A 74 -6.37 -11.69 20.09
N VAL A 75 -5.99 -10.49 19.65
CA VAL A 75 -6.75 -9.76 18.63
C VAL A 75 -6.05 -9.96 17.30
N PRO A 76 -6.58 -10.81 16.40
CA PRO A 76 -5.99 -11.00 15.07
C PRO A 76 -6.07 -9.70 14.27
N VAL A 77 -5.06 -9.43 13.45
CA VAL A 77 -5.06 -8.27 12.57
C VAL A 77 -5.95 -8.59 11.38
N ALA A 78 -7.09 -7.90 11.24
CA ALA A 78 -7.95 -8.08 10.08
C ALA A 78 -7.37 -7.35 8.86
N VAL A 79 -7.24 -8.04 7.73
CA VAL A 79 -7.01 -7.42 6.41
C VAL A 79 -8.39 -7.11 5.84
N SER A 80 -8.75 -5.82 5.76
CA SER A 80 -10.14 -5.41 5.54
C SER A 80 -10.44 -4.94 4.11
N GLN A 81 -9.45 -4.40 3.41
CA GLN A 81 -9.61 -3.97 2.03
C GLN A 81 -8.41 -4.47 1.27
N VAL A 82 -8.66 -5.23 0.22
CA VAL A 82 -7.64 -5.70 -0.70
C VAL A 82 -8.13 -5.38 -2.09
N SER A 83 -7.34 -4.60 -2.82
CA SER A 83 -7.63 -4.17 -4.17
C SER A 83 -6.45 -4.52 -5.05
N ALA A 84 -6.71 -5.25 -6.12
CA ALA A 84 -5.75 -5.48 -7.19
C ALA A 84 -6.12 -4.55 -8.35
N ALA A 85 -5.18 -3.73 -8.78
CA ALA A 85 -5.31 -2.92 -9.97
C ALA A 85 -4.19 -3.30 -10.96
N PRO A 86 -4.47 -3.36 -12.27
CA PRO A 86 -3.40 -3.42 -13.25
C PRO A 86 -2.45 -2.26 -12.98
N SER A 87 -1.15 -2.52 -12.98
CA SER A 87 -0.20 -1.43 -12.94
C SER A 87 -0.28 -0.63 -14.25
N SER A 88 0.35 0.54 -14.32
CA SER A 88 0.46 1.27 -15.59
C SER A 88 1.20 0.49 -16.68
N ASP A 89 1.89 -0.58 -16.30
CA ASP A 89 2.56 -1.53 -17.17
C ASP A 89 1.81 -2.88 -17.13
N SER A 90 1.43 -3.41 -18.29
CA SER A 90 0.66 -4.65 -18.43
C SER A 90 1.37 -5.88 -17.86
N ALA A 91 2.67 -5.78 -17.58
CA ALA A 91 3.52 -6.82 -17.02
C ALA A 91 3.38 -7.00 -15.49
N SER A 92 2.61 -6.17 -14.78
CA SER A 92 2.48 -6.30 -13.33
C SER A 92 1.13 -5.86 -12.78
N VAL A 93 0.82 -6.35 -11.59
CA VAL A 93 -0.39 -6.02 -10.84
C VAL A 93 0.03 -5.34 -9.54
N GLN A 94 -0.55 -4.17 -9.28
CA GLN A 94 -0.37 -3.46 -8.02
C GLN A 94 -1.50 -3.86 -7.06
N ILE A 95 -1.11 -4.35 -5.89
CA ILE A 95 -2.02 -4.81 -4.85
C ILE A 95 -1.91 -3.88 -3.67
N SER A 96 -2.99 -3.17 -3.38
CA SER A 96 -3.10 -2.32 -2.21
C SER A 96 -3.98 -2.98 -1.16
N PHE A 97 -3.53 -2.96 0.09
CA PHE A 97 -4.31 -3.48 1.20
C PHE A 97 -4.28 -2.58 2.43
N GLN A 98 -5.39 -2.59 3.16
CA GLN A 98 -5.57 -1.85 4.40
C GLN A 98 -5.78 -2.80 5.57
N LEU A 99 -4.99 -2.59 6.62
CA LEU A 99 -5.09 -3.35 7.87
C LEU A 99 -6.07 -2.66 8.82
N GLY A 100 -7.06 -3.39 9.31
CA GLY A 100 -8.03 -2.95 10.31
C GLY A 100 -7.58 -3.31 11.73
N SER A 101 -6.35 -2.96 12.12
CA SER A 101 -5.81 -3.32 13.43
C SER A 101 -5.91 -2.19 14.46
N VAL A 102 -6.42 -2.50 15.65
CA VAL A 102 -6.34 -1.60 16.81
C VAL A 102 -4.92 -1.62 17.43
N ILE A 103 -4.18 -2.71 17.22
CA ILE A 103 -2.81 -2.89 17.72
C ILE A 103 -1.82 -2.47 16.63
N PRO A 104 -0.77 -1.69 16.95
CA PRO A 104 0.28 -1.36 15.99
C PRO A 104 0.89 -2.60 15.35
N VAL A 105 1.19 -2.48 14.06
CA VAL A 105 1.84 -3.54 13.28
C VAL A 105 3.34 -3.38 13.41
N ARG A 106 4.05 -4.49 13.64
CA ARG A 106 5.51 -4.53 13.71
C ARG A 106 6.10 -4.71 12.32
N GLU A 107 5.51 -5.60 11.54
CA GLU A 107 6.06 -6.07 10.27
C GLU A 107 4.95 -6.58 9.37
N VAL A 108 5.13 -6.38 8.06
CA VAL A 108 4.29 -6.92 7.00
C VAL A 108 5.23 -7.52 5.97
N THR A 109 5.03 -8.78 5.62
CA THR A 109 5.76 -9.46 4.56
C THR A 109 4.79 -9.92 3.49
N ALA A 110 5.30 -10.05 2.26
CA ALA A 110 4.57 -10.54 1.12
C ALA A 110 5.47 -11.53 0.38
N GLU A 111 4.91 -12.65 -0.05
CA GLU A 111 5.60 -13.69 -0.79
C GLU A 111 4.72 -14.18 -1.94
N ILE A 112 5.28 -14.32 -3.14
CA ILE A 112 4.63 -14.93 -4.31
C ILE A 112 5.44 -16.17 -4.68
N ASN A 113 4.82 -17.35 -4.76
CA ASN A 113 5.50 -18.60 -5.13
C ASN A 113 6.80 -18.85 -4.32
N ASP A 114 6.80 -18.59 -3.01
CA ASP A 114 7.97 -18.68 -2.11
C ASP A 114 9.09 -17.63 -2.35
N HIS A 115 8.83 -16.60 -3.17
CA HIS A 115 9.71 -15.46 -3.39
C HIS A 115 9.22 -14.22 -2.63
N ALA A 116 10.08 -13.68 -1.77
CA ALA A 116 9.77 -12.47 -1.00
C ALA A 116 9.63 -11.23 -1.90
N LEU A 117 8.55 -10.49 -1.72
CA LEU A 117 8.25 -9.24 -2.39
C LEU A 117 8.50 -8.04 -1.48
N THR A 118 8.77 -6.89 -2.10
CA THR A 118 8.91 -5.62 -1.38
C THR A 118 7.52 -5.07 -1.05
N VAL A 119 7.30 -4.76 0.23
CA VAL A 119 6.08 -4.12 0.72
C VAL A 119 6.34 -2.64 0.95
N GLU A 120 5.61 -1.78 0.25
CA GLU A 120 5.65 -0.34 0.44
C GLU A 120 4.55 0.11 1.42
N SER A 121 4.84 1.13 2.22
CA SER A 121 3.91 1.69 3.21
C SER A 121 3.46 3.08 2.76
N ASP A 122 2.25 3.17 2.22
CA ASP A 122 1.70 4.41 1.66
C ASP A 122 1.02 5.31 2.71
N GLY A 123 0.89 4.83 3.95
CA GLY A 123 0.26 5.60 5.00
C GLY A 123 0.04 4.79 6.28
N TYR A 124 -0.86 5.28 7.12
CA TYR A 124 -1.21 4.55 8.35
C TYR A 124 -1.97 3.27 8.00
N GLN A 125 -1.34 2.13 8.22
CA GLN A 125 -1.92 0.79 8.00
C GLN A 125 -2.34 0.53 6.53
N GLN A 126 -1.73 1.24 5.58
CA GLN A 126 -1.96 1.08 4.15
C GLN A 126 -0.65 0.66 3.51
N TYR A 127 -0.71 -0.44 2.76
CA TYR A 127 0.45 -1.06 2.15
C TYR A 127 0.17 -1.40 0.70
N THR A 128 1.22 -1.41 -0.09
CA THR A 128 1.17 -1.77 -1.49
C THR A 128 2.29 -2.73 -1.84
N VAL A 129 1.98 -3.69 -2.70
CA VAL A 129 2.90 -4.69 -3.23
C VAL A 129 2.71 -4.75 -4.74
N THR A 130 3.81 -4.75 -5.49
CA THR A 130 3.81 -4.99 -6.93
C THR A 130 4.14 -6.45 -7.19
N VAL A 131 3.31 -7.13 -7.98
CA VAL A 131 3.47 -8.53 -8.35
C VAL A 131 3.68 -8.62 -9.87
N GLU A 132 4.76 -9.28 -10.28
CA GLU A 132 5.19 -9.38 -11.69
C GLU A 132 5.03 -10.81 -12.26
N GLU A 133 4.44 -11.72 -11.48
CA GLU A 133 4.24 -13.11 -11.88
C GLU A 133 2.91 -13.67 -11.39
N ASN A 134 2.36 -14.61 -12.16
CA ASN A 134 1.18 -15.36 -11.74
C ASN A 134 1.54 -16.34 -10.62
N GLY A 135 0.60 -16.57 -9.71
CA GLY A 135 0.82 -17.49 -8.60
C GLY A 135 -0.05 -17.21 -7.40
N TYR A 136 0.35 -17.77 -6.25
CA TYR A 136 -0.32 -17.56 -4.98
C TYR A 136 0.45 -16.55 -4.13
N LEU A 137 -0.12 -15.37 -3.94
CA LEU A 137 0.42 -14.34 -3.07
C LEU A 137 0.01 -14.63 -1.64
N LEU A 138 0.98 -14.72 -0.73
CA LEU A 138 0.79 -14.81 0.71
C LEU A 138 1.27 -13.51 1.37
N LEU A 139 0.36 -12.84 2.05
CA LEU A 139 0.65 -11.71 2.94
C LEU A 139 0.73 -12.24 4.36
N ASP A 140 1.76 -11.89 5.13
CA ASP A 140 1.86 -12.17 6.55
C ASP A 140 2.06 -10.88 7.35
N VAL A 141 1.27 -10.70 8.40
CA VAL A 141 1.26 -9.50 9.23
C VAL A 141 1.62 -9.88 10.65
N CYS A 142 2.71 -9.32 11.17
CA CYS A 142 3.12 -9.49 12.55
C CYS A 142 2.83 -8.21 13.36
N SER A 143 2.03 -8.35 14.41
CA SER A 143 1.75 -7.27 15.37
C SER A 143 2.91 -7.04 16.35
N ILE A 144 2.93 -5.91 17.05
CA ILE A 144 3.93 -5.65 18.11
C ILE A 144 3.87 -6.64 19.28
N THR A 145 2.74 -7.35 19.43
CA THR A 145 2.58 -8.42 20.45
C THR A 145 3.12 -9.77 19.96
N GLY A 146 3.56 -9.86 18.69
CA GLY A 146 4.09 -11.08 18.07
C GLY A 146 3.02 -12.01 17.49
N ILE A 147 1.75 -11.59 17.44
CA ILE A 147 0.69 -12.36 16.78
C ILE A 147 0.83 -12.18 15.27
N HIS A 148 0.81 -13.29 14.55
CA HIS A 148 0.81 -13.35 13.09
C HIS A 148 -0.61 -13.50 12.55
N THR A 149 -0.88 -12.88 11.41
CA THR A 149 -2.10 -13.10 10.64
C THR A 149 -1.75 -13.10 9.16
N SER A 150 -2.08 -14.19 8.48
CA SER A 150 -1.76 -14.36 7.07
C SER A 150 -3.02 -14.29 6.20
N HIS A 151 -2.89 -13.74 5.00
CA HIS A 151 -3.95 -13.63 4.00
C HIS A 151 -3.38 -14.01 2.65
N GLY A 152 -4.03 -14.92 1.93
CA GLY A 152 -3.57 -15.36 0.62
C GLY A 152 -4.58 -15.11 -0.49
N MET A 153 -4.07 -14.81 -1.69
CA MET A 153 -4.87 -14.62 -2.89
C MET A 153 -4.18 -15.22 -4.12
N GLU A 154 -4.98 -15.59 -5.10
CA GLU A 154 -4.49 -16.02 -6.41
C GLU A 154 -4.31 -14.82 -7.34
N ILE A 155 -3.14 -14.71 -7.96
CA ILE A 155 -2.79 -13.73 -8.98
C ILE A 155 -2.72 -14.46 -10.31
N SER A 156 -3.46 -13.97 -11.29
CA SER A 156 -3.52 -14.52 -12.65
C SER A 156 -3.64 -13.40 -13.68
N GLY A 157 -3.34 -13.70 -14.94
CA GLY A 157 -3.48 -12.77 -16.06
C GLY A 157 -2.28 -11.85 -16.30
N ILE A 158 -1.18 -12.02 -15.56
CA ILE A 158 0.10 -11.37 -15.91
C ILE A 158 0.72 -12.16 -17.07
N ASP A 159 0.89 -11.50 -18.20
CA ASP A 159 1.56 -12.06 -19.37
C ASP A 159 2.60 -11.09 -19.91
N THR A 160 3.83 -11.56 -20.04
CA THR A 160 4.99 -10.76 -20.46
C THR A 160 5.59 -11.25 -21.77
N ARG A 161 5.05 -12.33 -22.34
CA ARG A 161 5.61 -12.92 -23.55
C ARG A 161 4.89 -12.39 -24.76
N ALA A 162 5.68 -11.98 -25.76
CA ALA A 162 5.11 -11.61 -27.05
C ALA A 162 4.66 -12.86 -27.82
N PRO A 163 3.70 -12.71 -28.75
CA PRO A 163 3.33 -13.76 -29.68
C PRO A 163 4.52 -14.30 -30.47
N GLU A 164 4.41 -15.54 -30.95
CA GLU A 164 5.46 -16.21 -31.70
C GLU A 164 4.97 -16.68 -33.08
N VAL A 165 5.89 -16.73 -34.06
CA VAL A 165 5.62 -17.34 -35.37
C VAL A 165 5.89 -18.83 -35.29
N THR A 166 4.85 -19.65 -35.46
CA THR A 166 4.99 -21.10 -35.51
C THR A 166 5.46 -21.57 -36.89
N SER A 167 4.93 -20.96 -37.95
CA SER A 167 5.35 -21.27 -39.32
C SER A 167 4.93 -20.16 -40.29
N HIS A 168 5.48 -20.19 -41.50
CA HIS A 168 5.04 -19.31 -42.58
C HIS A 168 5.12 -20.05 -43.92
N ARG A 169 4.28 -19.65 -44.88
CA ARG A 169 4.31 -20.16 -46.25
C ARG A 169 3.85 -19.11 -47.24
N GLN A 170 4.33 -19.21 -48.47
CA GLN A 170 3.79 -18.41 -49.57
C GLN A 170 2.68 -19.18 -50.28
N GLU A 171 1.58 -18.50 -50.58
CA GLU A 171 0.48 -19.04 -51.36
C GLU A 171 -0.01 -18.00 -52.38
N GLY A 172 0.27 -18.25 -53.65
CA GLY A 172 0.02 -17.29 -54.72
C GLY A 172 0.74 -15.95 -54.47
N ASN A 173 -0.03 -14.86 -54.39
CA ASN A 173 0.47 -13.51 -54.11
C ASN A 173 0.34 -13.11 -52.62
N GLN A 174 0.20 -14.08 -51.72
CA GLN A 174 0.07 -13.87 -50.28
C GLN A 174 1.16 -14.63 -49.52
N ILE A 175 1.50 -14.09 -48.34
CA ILE A 175 2.35 -14.74 -47.36
C ILE A 175 1.47 -15.00 -46.15
N LEU A 176 1.30 -16.28 -45.82
CA LEU A 176 0.55 -16.75 -44.68
C LEU A 176 1.53 -16.94 -43.52
N ILE A 177 1.19 -16.38 -42.37
CA ILE A 177 1.97 -16.43 -41.14
C ILE A 177 1.08 -17.07 -40.08
N TYR A 178 1.53 -18.17 -39.50
CA TYR A 178 0.85 -18.85 -38.42
C TYR A 178 1.48 -18.40 -37.10
N LEU A 179 0.63 -17.89 -36.21
CA LEU A 179 0.99 -17.27 -34.97
C LEU A 179 0.44 -18.08 -33.79
N THR A 180 1.14 -18.04 -32.67
CA THR A 180 0.69 -18.61 -31.41
C THR A 180 1.10 -17.69 -30.26
N ASP A 181 0.30 -17.68 -29.20
CA ASP A 181 0.63 -17.02 -27.95
C ASP A 181 0.98 -18.03 -26.84
N GLY A 182 1.03 -19.32 -27.18
CA GLY A 182 1.19 -20.40 -26.21
C GLY A 182 0.11 -20.36 -25.13
N ASP A 183 0.56 -20.25 -23.88
CA ASP A 183 -0.21 -20.06 -22.64
C ASP A 183 -0.45 -18.58 -22.26
N GLY A 184 -0.22 -17.64 -23.19
CA GLY A 184 -0.50 -16.22 -23.01
C GLY A 184 -1.99 -15.85 -23.09
N VAL A 185 -2.30 -14.54 -23.03
CA VAL A 185 -3.67 -14.01 -23.00
C VAL A 185 -4.40 -14.04 -24.35
N GLY A 186 -3.68 -14.34 -25.43
CA GLY A 186 -4.19 -14.43 -26.79
C GLY A 186 -3.77 -13.23 -27.66
N ILE A 187 -3.70 -13.50 -28.97
CA ILE A 187 -3.28 -12.51 -29.98
C ILE A 187 -4.46 -11.60 -30.35
N ASP A 188 -4.23 -10.28 -30.38
CA ASP A 188 -5.21 -9.30 -30.87
C ASP A 188 -5.14 -9.20 -32.41
N PHE A 189 -5.68 -10.21 -33.09
CA PHE A 189 -5.69 -10.31 -34.56
C PHE A 189 -6.23 -9.06 -35.29
N PRO A 190 -7.35 -8.44 -34.86
CA PRO A 190 -7.85 -7.20 -35.44
C PRO A 190 -6.85 -6.03 -35.44
N SER A 191 -5.92 -6.00 -34.48
CA SER A 191 -4.91 -4.94 -34.34
C SER A 191 -3.60 -5.26 -35.06
N ILE A 192 -3.47 -6.43 -35.69
CA ILE A 192 -2.30 -6.77 -36.51
C ILE A 192 -2.24 -5.81 -37.70
N THR A 193 -1.08 -5.18 -37.89
CA THR A 193 -0.86 -4.24 -38.99
C THR A 193 0.57 -4.35 -39.50
N ALA A 194 0.78 -4.00 -40.75
CA ALA A 194 2.10 -3.81 -41.31
C ALA A 194 2.37 -2.33 -41.62
N TYR A 195 3.63 -1.95 -41.58
CA TYR A 195 4.10 -0.64 -41.98
C TYR A 195 5.09 -0.80 -43.14
N ASP A 196 4.80 -0.18 -44.28
CA ASP A 196 5.72 -0.15 -45.42
C ASP A 196 6.77 0.93 -45.19
N GLU A 197 8.02 0.52 -45.07
CA GLU A 197 9.13 1.42 -44.77
C GLU A 197 9.42 2.40 -45.92
N SER A 198 9.05 2.06 -47.15
CA SER A 198 9.31 2.90 -48.32
C SER A 198 8.26 3.99 -48.51
N THR A 199 6.99 3.67 -48.26
CA THR A 199 5.86 4.59 -48.46
C THR A 199 5.38 5.24 -47.17
N SER A 200 5.82 4.72 -46.01
CA SER A 200 5.36 5.15 -44.68
C SER A 200 3.85 4.97 -44.47
N VAL A 201 3.26 3.96 -45.12
CA VAL A 201 1.82 3.66 -45.10
C VAL A 201 1.56 2.41 -44.27
N SER A 202 0.49 2.46 -43.45
CA SER A 202 -0.03 1.29 -42.75
C SER A 202 -0.80 0.39 -43.73
N ILE A 203 -0.50 -0.90 -43.71
CA ILE A 203 -1.09 -1.93 -44.57
C ILE A 203 -1.80 -2.94 -43.65
N PRO A 204 -3.12 -3.09 -43.74
CA PRO A 204 -3.83 -4.13 -42.99
C PRO A 204 -3.55 -5.52 -43.58
N PRO A 205 -3.77 -6.60 -42.81
CA PRO A 205 -3.79 -7.94 -43.36
C PRO A 205 -4.89 -8.07 -44.42
N VAL A 206 -4.68 -8.95 -45.39
CA VAL A 206 -5.70 -9.29 -46.41
C VAL A 206 -6.86 -10.02 -45.75
N TRP A 207 -6.54 -10.94 -44.83
CA TRP A 207 -7.46 -11.65 -43.97
C TRP A 207 -6.70 -12.24 -42.79
N TYR A 208 -7.43 -12.63 -41.76
CA TYR A 208 -6.93 -13.45 -40.65
C TYR A 208 -8.00 -14.46 -40.24
N ASP A 209 -7.57 -15.54 -39.60
CA ASP A 209 -8.41 -16.55 -39.00
C ASP A 209 -7.86 -16.88 -37.61
N GLU A 210 -8.57 -16.42 -36.58
CA GLU A 210 -8.20 -16.60 -35.18
C GLU A 210 -8.19 -18.08 -34.77
N ALA A 211 -9.07 -18.91 -35.36
CA ALA A 211 -9.18 -20.31 -35.00
C ALA A 211 -7.96 -21.13 -35.44
N SER A 212 -7.38 -20.81 -36.59
CA SER A 212 -6.13 -21.44 -37.08
C SER A 212 -4.87 -20.67 -36.69
N GLY A 213 -5.01 -19.48 -36.10
CA GLY A 213 -3.90 -18.58 -35.79
C GLY A 213 -3.23 -18.00 -37.03
N CYS A 214 -3.91 -17.96 -38.18
CA CYS A 214 -3.31 -17.59 -39.45
C CYS A 214 -3.62 -16.15 -39.83
N VAL A 215 -2.60 -15.38 -40.21
CA VAL A 215 -2.75 -14.05 -40.82
C VAL A 215 -2.10 -14.03 -42.20
N ALA A 216 -2.77 -13.41 -43.16
CA ALA A 216 -2.26 -13.31 -44.53
C ALA A 216 -1.99 -11.85 -44.92
N PHE A 217 -0.78 -11.61 -45.42
CA PHE A 217 -0.40 -10.36 -46.04
C PHE A 217 -0.19 -10.53 -47.54
N ALA A 218 -0.50 -9.48 -48.32
CA ALA A 218 -0.09 -9.45 -49.71
C ALA A 218 1.43 -9.49 -49.79
N ARG A 219 1.96 -10.18 -50.81
CA ARG A 219 3.41 -10.21 -51.04
C ARG A 219 3.92 -8.78 -51.19
N PRO A 220 4.90 -8.36 -50.36
CA PRO A 220 5.29 -6.97 -50.35
C PRO A 220 6.22 -6.66 -51.53
N SER A 221 6.10 -5.46 -52.09
CA SER A 221 7.00 -4.92 -53.14
C SER A 221 8.24 -4.22 -52.58
N SER A 222 8.19 -3.85 -51.30
CA SER A 222 9.22 -3.17 -50.50
C SER A 222 9.33 -3.88 -49.15
N ARG A 223 10.26 -3.48 -48.28
CA ARG A 223 10.33 -4.05 -46.93
C ARG A 223 9.14 -3.54 -46.10
N ILE A 224 8.47 -4.45 -45.41
CA ILE A 224 7.40 -4.13 -44.47
C ILE A 224 7.75 -4.63 -43.06
N LEU A 225 7.30 -3.91 -42.04
CA LEU A 225 7.37 -4.31 -40.64
C LEU A 225 5.98 -4.66 -40.14
N ILE A 226 5.74 -5.92 -39.79
CA ILE A 226 4.47 -6.40 -39.27
C ILE A 226 4.54 -6.34 -37.75
N THR A 227 3.56 -5.69 -37.14
CA THR A 227 3.35 -5.62 -35.69
C THR A 227 2.20 -6.54 -35.32
N VAL A 228 2.47 -7.50 -34.43
CA VAL A 228 1.49 -8.46 -33.91
C VAL A 228 1.38 -8.24 -32.40
N PRO A 229 0.34 -7.54 -31.93
CA PRO A 229 0.06 -7.39 -30.51
C PRO A 229 -0.72 -8.58 -29.93
N ASP A 230 -0.51 -8.88 -28.66
CA ASP A 230 -1.43 -9.66 -27.84
C ASP A 230 -2.45 -8.74 -27.12
N TYR A 231 -3.34 -9.32 -26.31
CA TYR A 231 -4.29 -8.55 -25.50
C TYR A 231 -3.68 -7.84 -24.28
N ASN A 232 -2.40 -8.09 -23.96
CA ASN A 232 -1.68 -7.46 -22.87
C ASN A 232 -0.65 -6.42 -23.37
N ASP A 233 -0.70 -6.04 -24.65
CA ASP A 233 0.21 -5.11 -25.32
C ASP A 233 1.67 -5.61 -25.48
N ASN A 234 1.93 -6.91 -25.28
CA ASN A 234 3.18 -7.51 -25.74
C ASN A 234 3.16 -7.62 -27.26
N ARG A 235 4.30 -7.32 -27.91
CA ARG A 235 4.36 -7.15 -29.37
C ARG A 235 5.48 -7.96 -30.00
N LEU A 236 5.11 -8.73 -31.01
CA LEU A 236 6.03 -9.33 -31.95
C LEU A 236 6.19 -8.40 -33.18
N ILE A 237 7.44 -8.09 -33.53
CA ILE A 237 7.78 -7.32 -34.74
C ILE A 237 8.47 -8.23 -35.75
N LEU A 238 7.87 -8.38 -36.94
CA LEU A 238 8.42 -9.17 -38.03
C LEU A 238 8.86 -8.26 -39.16
N SER A 239 10.06 -8.49 -39.71
CA SER A 239 10.51 -7.81 -40.93
C SER A 239 10.38 -8.72 -42.12
N LEU A 240 9.58 -8.31 -43.11
CA LEU A 240 9.35 -9.05 -44.33
C LEU A 240 9.91 -8.26 -45.51
N ALA A 241 10.91 -8.86 -46.18
CA ALA A 241 11.53 -8.28 -47.36
C ALA A 241 10.86 -8.80 -48.64
N PRO A 242 10.85 -8.02 -49.73
CA PRO A 242 10.42 -8.52 -51.03
C PRO A 242 11.40 -9.62 -51.47
N MET A 243 10.88 -10.76 -51.93
CA MET A 243 11.76 -11.80 -52.46
C MET A 243 12.36 -11.33 -53.79
N THR A 244 13.68 -11.14 -53.81
CA THR A 244 14.44 -10.95 -55.04
C THR A 244 14.54 -12.29 -55.75
N GLY A 245 13.76 -12.47 -56.81
CA GLY A 245 13.84 -13.67 -57.63
C GLY A 245 15.22 -13.78 -58.27
N ASN A 246 16.00 -14.76 -57.83
CA ASN A 246 17.13 -15.28 -58.57
C ASN A 246 17.31 -16.78 -58.29
N ASP A 247 16.22 -17.53 -58.38
CA ASP A 247 16.24 -18.98 -58.51
C ASP A 247 15.72 -19.33 -59.90
N ASN A 248 16.63 -19.26 -60.88
CA ASN A 248 16.53 -20.05 -62.10
C ASN A 248 17.25 -21.37 -61.81
N ASP A 249 16.49 -22.44 -61.60
CA ASP A 249 16.89 -23.82 -61.87
C ASP A 249 15.67 -24.56 -62.46
#